data_AF-A0A9D4VD23-F1
#
_entry.id   AF-A0A9D4VD23-F1
#
_cell.length_a   1.000
_cell.length_b   1.000
_cell.length_c   1.000
_cell.angle_alpha   90.00
_cell.angle_beta   90.00
_cell.angle_gamma   90.00
#
_symmetry.space_group_name_H-M   'P 1'
#
loop_
_entity.id
_entity.type
_entity.pdbx_description
1 polymer ?
#
loop_
_entity_poly.entity_id
_entity_poly.type
_entity_poly.pdbx_seq_one_letter_code
_entity_poly.pdbx_strand_id
1 'polypeptide(L)'
;MGQKVSTGRSRHGKNTEREASVSSRGKIGADEPSSAPRNKTYSGIIRIRIEQAEMQFKDRWFACLSLGQQTFRTATSSNTDRPVWRSEKKIALEENGARIARISVFETNRLSKNNLVGYCELDLSDALNSGPDYKDKLLELYDPSTKAKIVGTISLGYTIEDRLETERSFARRLLSIMDADESGELSLQEFRELIKAFGNKVSTREIENLFIEADTNGDGKVSADELAQLLAEYQEKSGLMNRCPVCGENLGQSSSVDDVIHVSLCFDEGSGYETMTGGFLTEKQASYGWMFKLSEWAHISSYDIGLKEGSKSSHILVFDRRTMRLEEELIDNKIVLAMRAIYQSRMGLALVDKGTKELLVNMSIKQGLHMSSLESAKEIPKFIEFFQDRINVDEFKYPVESYKTFNEFFIRELKPGARQIMCEDKPHVAVCAADCRLMVYKSVDEAKRFWIKGRKFSVKGLLGDEVLANDFEGGSLAIFRLAPQDYHRFHMPVNGEIGKNIMIPGHLYTVNPIAVNSKYCDVFTDNKRVVNVIISKEFGKVAFVAIGATMVGSINFTKNEKDRVKKGDEFGYFSFGGSTVICVFQKTLYSKKQV
;
A
#
# COMPACT_ATOMS: atom_id res chain seq x y z
N MET A 1 2.73 43.11 -62.70
CA MET A 1 1.67 43.90 -63.36
C MET A 1 0.56 44.09 -62.34
N GLY A 2 0.33 45.33 -61.88
CA GLY A 2 -0.78 45.66 -60.97
C GLY A 2 -0.44 45.98 -59.51
N GLN A 3 0.27 47.09 -59.28
CA GLN A 3 0.38 47.80 -57.99
C GLN A 3 -0.93 48.52 -57.62
N LYS A 4 -1.15 48.78 -56.31
CA LYS A 4 -1.38 50.14 -55.73
C LYS A 4 -1.41 50.03 -54.18
N VAL A 5 -0.48 50.66 -53.43
CA VAL A 5 -0.47 52.08 -52.93
C VAL A 5 -1.41 52.22 -51.72
N SER A 6 -1.11 52.84 -50.56
CA SER A 6 0.06 53.54 -50.01
C SER A 6 -0.26 54.01 -48.56
N THR A 7 0.80 54.29 -47.78
CA THR A 7 0.98 55.46 -46.86
C THR A 7 0.07 55.68 -45.65
N GLY A 8 0.69 55.98 -44.49
CA GLY A 8 0.18 57.03 -43.59
C GLY A 8 0.57 56.95 -42.11
N ARG A 9 1.48 57.84 -41.69
CA ARG A 9 1.85 58.17 -40.29
C ARG A 9 0.77 58.96 -39.55
N SER A 10 0.80 58.91 -38.21
CA SER A 10 0.67 60.02 -37.22
C SER A 10 -0.28 59.66 -36.06
N ARG A 11 0.21 59.40 -34.85
CA ARG A 11 0.38 60.32 -33.70
C ARG A 11 -0.86 61.13 -33.26
N HIS A 12 -1.16 60.93 -31.96
CA HIS A 12 -1.84 61.80 -30.98
C HIS A 12 -3.37 61.77 -30.86
N GLY A 13 -3.83 61.24 -29.72
CA GLY A 13 -4.49 62.10 -28.74
C GLY A 13 -5.89 61.70 -28.26
N LYS A 14 -5.95 61.49 -26.93
CA LYS A 14 -7.04 61.79 -25.98
C LYS A 14 -8.15 60.76 -25.71
N ASN A 15 -8.16 60.40 -24.42
CA ASN A 15 -9.25 59.94 -23.57
C ASN A 15 -10.62 60.52 -23.90
N THR A 16 -11.64 59.65 -23.84
CA THR A 16 -12.94 59.94 -23.22
C THR A 16 -13.57 58.64 -22.69
N GLU A 17 -14.29 58.82 -21.59
CA GLU A 17 -14.86 57.83 -20.68
C GLU A 17 -16.12 57.10 -21.19
N ARG A 18 -16.41 56.00 -20.46
CA ARG A 18 -17.72 55.42 -20.06
C ARG A 18 -18.35 54.25 -20.84
N GLU A 19 -18.55 53.20 -20.03
CA GLU A 19 -19.67 52.26 -19.94
C GLU A 19 -19.82 51.15 -20.99
N ALA A 20 -19.54 49.90 -20.59
CA ALA A 20 -20.56 48.87 -20.30
C ALA A 20 -19.96 47.44 -20.21
N SER A 21 -20.20 46.79 -19.07
CA SER A 21 -20.54 45.36 -18.87
C SER A 21 -19.74 44.21 -19.55
N VAL A 22 -19.27 43.24 -18.75
CA VAL A 22 -19.72 41.82 -18.71
C VAL A 22 -18.62 40.83 -18.23
N SER A 23 -19.01 40.07 -17.20
CA SER A 23 -18.61 38.72 -16.77
C SER A 23 -17.21 38.46 -16.19
N SER A 24 -17.23 38.30 -14.86
CA SER A 24 -16.37 37.43 -14.06
C SER A 24 -16.57 35.94 -14.38
N ARG A 25 -15.48 35.20 -14.66
CA ARG A 25 -15.40 33.74 -14.44
C ARG A 25 -14.04 33.41 -13.82
N GLY A 26 -14.12 32.58 -12.77
CA GLY A 26 -13.11 32.44 -11.74
C GLY A 26 -11.92 31.61 -12.14
N LYS A 27 -10.78 31.94 -11.51
CA LYS A 27 -9.58 31.11 -11.46
C LYS A 27 -9.82 30.00 -10.44
N ILE A 28 -9.83 28.75 -10.89
CA ILE A 28 -9.65 27.58 -10.03
C ILE A 28 -8.15 27.26 -10.12
N GLY A 29 -7.43 27.51 -9.02
CA GLY A 29 -6.06 27.05 -8.85
C GLY A 29 -6.07 25.52 -8.75
N ALA A 30 -5.27 24.87 -9.58
CA ALA A 30 -5.04 23.43 -9.50
C ALA A 30 -3.82 23.19 -8.61
N ASP A 31 -4.04 22.53 -7.48
CA ASP A 31 -3.01 22.12 -6.54
C ASP A 31 -2.05 21.11 -7.19
N GLU A 32 -0.76 21.40 -7.09
CA GLU A 32 0.34 20.49 -7.44
C GLU A 32 0.46 19.36 -6.40
N PRO A 33 0.55 18.08 -6.76
CA PRO A 33 0.90 17.04 -5.80
C PRO A 33 2.42 16.92 -5.71
N SER A 34 2.98 17.35 -4.57
CA SER A 34 4.41 17.25 -4.25
C SER A 34 4.85 15.80 -4.03
N SER A 35 6.00 15.44 -4.60
CA SER A 35 6.63 14.12 -4.52
C SER A 35 7.85 14.16 -3.59
N ALA A 36 7.60 13.95 -2.30
CA ALA A 36 8.60 13.56 -1.30
C ALA A 36 8.18 12.18 -0.73
N PRO A 37 9.05 11.38 -0.07
CA PRO A 37 8.56 10.28 0.73
C PRO A 37 7.56 10.90 1.71
N ARG A 38 6.27 10.58 1.55
CA ARG A 38 5.23 11.09 2.45
C ARG A 38 5.61 10.54 3.82
N ASN A 39 6.22 11.38 4.66
CA ASN A 39 6.15 11.17 6.09
C ASN A 39 4.67 10.95 6.36
N LYS A 40 4.34 9.82 6.99
CA LYS A 40 2.98 9.59 7.46
C LYS A 40 2.72 10.64 8.54
N THR A 41 2.28 11.83 8.14
CA THR A 41 1.96 12.89 9.07
C THR A 41 0.64 12.54 9.72
N TYR A 42 0.64 12.52 11.04
CA TYR A 42 -0.54 12.29 11.85
C TYR A 42 -1.52 13.46 11.72
N SER A 43 -2.82 13.15 11.54
CA SER A 43 -3.88 14.13 11.30
C SER A 43 -4.94 14.18 12.41
N GLY A 44 -5.04 13.15 13.25
CA GLY A 44 -6.10 13.04 14.27
C GLY A 44 -6.41 11.59 14.63
N ILE A 45 -7.33 11.39 15.59
CA ILE A 45 -7.89 10.08 15.94
C ILE A 45 -9.37 10.08 15.63
N ILE A 46 -9.84 9.02 14.96
CA ILE A 46 -11.28 8.75 14.86
C ILE A 46 -11.66 7.65 15.84
N ARG A 47 -12.74 7.87 16.59
CA ARG A 47 -13.41 6.82 17.35
C ARG A 47 -14.65 6.41 16.57
N ILE A 48 -14.71 5.16 16.14
CA ILE A 48 -15.88 4.60 15.46
C ILE A 48 -16.48 3.54 16.37
N ARG A 49 -17.79 3.66 16.63
CA ARG A 49 -18.58 2.72 17.40
C ARG A 49 -19.63 2.07 16.52
N ILE A 50 -19.55 0.76 16.39
CA ILE A 50 -20.61 -0.04 15.76
C ILE A 50 -21.62 -0.40 16.84
N GLU A 51 -22.80 0.20 16.78
CA GLU A 51 -23.84 0.05 17.79
C GLU A 51 -24.62 -1.25 17.56
N GLN A 52 -25.35 -1.31 16.44
CA GLN A 52 -26.25 -2.42 16.11
C GLN A 52 -26.51 -2.50 14.60
N ALA A 53 -27.04 -3.62 14.13
CA ALA A 53 -27.60 -3.74 12.78
C ALA A 53 -29.01 -4.33 12.81
N GLU A 54 -29.77 -4.14 11.74
CA GLU A 54 -31.01 -4.85 11.44
C GLU A 54 -30.82 -5.64 10.14
N MET A 55 -30.94 -6.97 10.24
CA MET A 55 -30.71 -7.94 9.17
C MET A 55 -32.03 -8.56 8.72
N GLN A 56 -32.06 -9.09 7.50
CA GLN A 56 -33.28 -9.70 6.92
C GLN A 56 -33.66 -11.07 7.50
N PHE A 57 -32.76 -11.71 8.24
CA PHE A 57 -32.98 -13.01 8.87
C PHE A 57 -32.20 -13.14 10.18
N LYS A 58 -32.55 -14.14 10.98
CA LYS A 58 -31.88 -14.43 12.25
C LYS A 58 -30.65 -15.30 12.02
N ASP A 59 -29.51 -14.82 12.48
CA ASP A 59 -28.27 -15.59 12.56
C ASP A 59 -27.38 -15.03 13.68
N ARG A 60 -26.18 -15.57 13.81
CA ARG A 60 -25.09 -15.05 14.61
C ARG A 60 -24.20 -14.21 13.71
N TRP A 61 -24.08 -12.94 14.04
CA TRP A 61 -23.46 -11.91 13.23
C TRP A 61 -22.18 -11.37 13.86
N PHE A 62 -21.24 -10.95 13.03
CA PHE A 62 -20.19 -10.01 13.43
C PHE A 62 -19.98 -9.00 12.32
N ALA A 63 -19.46 -7.84 12.69
CA ALA A 63 -19.10 -6.78 11.75
C ALA A 63 -17.57 -6.61 11.73
N CYS A 64 -17.06 -6.18 10.60
CA CYS A 64 -15.68 -5.75 10.44
C CYS A 64 -15.62 -4.30 9.98
N LEU A 65 -14.78 -3.50 10.62
CA LEU A 65 -14.49 -2.12 10.24
C LEU A 65 -13.09 -2.08 9.63
N SER A 66 -12.99 -1.73 8.35
CA SER A 66 -11.72 -1.62 7.62
C SER A 66 -11.46 -0.18 7.20
N LEU A 67 -10.31 0.37 7.60
CA LEU A 67 -9.82 1.69 7.18
C LEU A 67 -8.32 1.59 6.85
N GLY A 68 -7.96 1.85 5.60
CA GLY A 68 -6.57 1.74 5.17
C GLY A 68 -6.06 0.29 5.25
N GLN A 69 -4.99 0.10 6.03
CA GLN A 69 -4.40 -1.22 6.28
C GLN A 69 -4.94 -1.89 7.55
N GLN A 70 -5.80 -1.19 8.31
CA GLN A 70 -6.28 -1.65 9.60
C GLN A 70 -7.71 -2.23 9.47
N THR A 71 -7.95 -3.36 10.10
CA THR A 71 -9.29 -3.95 10.18
C THR A 71 -9.57 -4.43 11.59
N PHE A 72 -10.72 -4.03 12.09
CA PHE A 72 -11.28 -4.48 13.35
C PHE A 72 -12.41 -5.49 13.12
N ARG A 73 -12.64 -6.37 14.09
CA ARG A 73 -13.76 -7.32 14.10
C ARG A 73 -14.51 -7.23 15.43
N THR A 74 -15.84 -7.07 15.38
CA THR A 74 -16.69 -7.11 16.57
C THR A 74 -16.84 -8.53 17.13
N ALA A 75 -17.30 -8.63 18.38
CA ALA A 75 -17.72 -9.90 18.95
C ALA A 75 -18.86 -10.54 18.12
N THR A 76 -18.95 -11.87 18.12
CA THR A 76 -20.07 -12.56 17.47
C THR A 76 -21.33 -12.45 18.33
N SER A 77 -22.46 -12.05 17.72
CA SER A 77 -23.75 -11.94 18.40
C SER A 77 -24.36 -13.31 18.77
N SER A 78 -25.44 -13.24 19.54
CA SER A 78 -26.40 -14.34 19.65
C SER A 78 -27.17 -14.52 18.33
N ASN A 79 -27.99 -15.58 18.24
CA ASN A 79 -28.84 -15.83 17.08
C ASN A 79 -30.00 -14.83 17.04
N THR A 80 -29.88 -13.77 16.23
CA THR A 80 -30.81 -12.64 16.18
C THR A 80 -30.81 -12.01 14.78
N ASP A 81 -31.86 -11.29 14.42
CA ASP A 81 -31.92 -10.41 13.25
C ASP A 81 -31.54 -8.97 13.60
N ARG A 82 -31.38 -8.66 14.89
CA ARG A 82 -30.99 -7.34 15.39
C ARG A 82 -29.75 -7.44 16.29
N PRO A 83 -28.56 -7.73 15.74
CA PRO A 83 -27.34 -7.83 16.55
C PRO A 83 -26.96 -6.47 17.13
N VAL A 84 -26.61 -6.48 18.42
CA VAL A 84 -26.09 -5.31 19.15
C VAL A 84 -24.67 -5.64 19.58
N TRP A 85 -23.71 -4.81 19.15
CA TRP A 85 -22.29 -5.02 19.46
C TRP A 85 -21.74 -3.99 20.43
N ARG A 86 -22.18 -2.72 20.33
CA ARG A 86 -21.64 -1.58 21.11
C ARG A 86 -20.12 -1.57 21.14
N SER A 87 -19.52 -1.84 19.99
CA SER A 87 -18.08 -2.08 19.87
C SER A 87 -17.41 -0.85 19.31
N GLU A 88 -16.56 -0.23 20.14
CA GLU A 88 -15.86 1.02 19.82
C GLU A 88 -14.39 0.77 19.52
N LYS A 89 -13.86 1.51 18.54
CA LYS A 89 -12.45 1.48 18.16
C LYS A 89 -11.90 2.86 17.91
N LYS A 90 -10.68 3.09 18.40
CA LYS A 90 -9.86 4.27 18.05
C LYS A 90 -8.91 3.92 16.91
N ILE A 91 -8.86 4.77 15.89
CA ILE A 91 -8.00 4.64 14.71
C ILE A 91 -7.26 5.95 14.48
N ALA A 92 -5.94 5.90 14.34
CA ALA A 92 -5.15 7.06 13.98
C ALA A 92 -5.30 7.36 12.47
N LEU A 93 -5.54 8.63 12.14
CA LEU A 93 -5.68 9.12 10.78
C LEU A 93 -4.37 9.73 10.30
N GLU A 94 -3.97 9.41 9.08
CA GLU A 94 -2.83 10.03 8.39
C GLU A 94 -3.33 11.17 7.47
N GLU A 95 -2.62 12.28 7.30
CA GLU A 95 -3.01 13.43 6.46
C GLU A 95 -3.33 13.04 5.01
N ASN A 96 -2.62 12.05 4.48
CA ASN A 96 -2.80 11.52 3.12
C ASN A 96 -3.26 10.04 3.12
N GLY A 97 -3.81 9.58 4.25
CA GLY A 97 -4.23 8.20 4.46
C GLY A 97 -5.62 7.89 3.90
N ALA A 98 -6.11 6.69 4.19
CA ALA A 98 -7.47 6.29 3.80
C ALA A 98 -8.53 7.20 4.45
N ARG A 99 -9.60 7.48 3.70
CA ARG A 99 -10.74 8.29 4.14
C ARG A 99 -12.07 7.53 4.11
N ILE A 100 -12.10 6.37 3.47
CA ILE A 100 -13.31 5.57 3.36
C ILE A 100 -13.19 4.38 4.31
N ALA A 101 -13.97 4.43 5.39
CA ALA A 101 -14.14 3.30 6.29
C ALA A 101 -15.20 2.36 5.72
N ARG A 102 -14.87 1.08 5.51
CA ARG A 102 -15.85 0.07 5.12
C ARG A 102 -16.28 -0.73 6.32
N ILE A 103 -17.60 -0.91 6.45
CA ILE A 103 -18.18 -1.81 7.44
C ILE A 103 -18.78 -2.98 6.69
N SER A 104 -18.33 -4.19 7.02
CA SER A 104 -18.73 -5.44 6.38
C SER A 104 -19.35 -6.38 7.42
N VAL A 105 -20.57 -6.84 7.19
CA VAL A 105 -21.34 -7.68 8.13
C VAL A 105 -21.41 -9.11 7.63
N PHE A 106 -21.02 -10.04 8.51
CA PHE A 106 -20.86 -11.45 8.19
C PHE A 106 -21.79 -12.34 9.01
N GLU A 107 -22.33 -13.35 8.34
CA GLU A 107 -23.01 -14.51 8.91
C GLU A 107 -21.95 -15.53 9.38
N THR A 108 -22.02 -15.99 10.64
CA THR A 108 -21.03 -16.96 11.15
C THR A 108 -21.36 -18.41 10.81
N ASN A 109 -20.41 -19.09 10.18
CA ASN A 109 -20.46 -20.53 10.00
C ASN A 109 -19.48 -21.23 10.93
N ARG A 110 -19.98 -22.17 11.75
CA ARG A 110 -19.14 -22.94 12.69
C ARG A 110 -18.17 -23.89 11.98
N LEU A 111 -18.55 -24.42 10.82
CA LEU A 111 -17.84 -25.49 10.11
C LEU A 111 -17.27 -25.07 8.74
N SER A 112 -17.54 -23.86 8.27
CA SER A 112 -17.14 -23.36 6.95
C SER A 112 -16.76 -21.88 7.00
N LYS A 113 -16.51 -21.28 5.84
CA LYS A 113 -16.24 -19.83 5.70
C LYS A 113 -17.50 -19.05 6.08
N ASN A 114 -17.35 -18.01 6.89
CA ASN A 114 -18.38 -17.02 7.18
C ASN A 114 -18.74 -16.29 5.87
N ASN A 115 -20.03 -16.03 5.68
CA ASN A 115 -20.50 -15.39 4.45
C ASN A 115 -20.56 -13.88 4.67
N LEU A 116 -19.99 -13.11 3.75
CA LEU A 116 -20.23 -11.66 3.71
C LEU A 116 -21.67 -11.46 3.24
N VAL A 117 -22.52 -10.90 4.09
CA VAL A 117 -23.94 -10.71 3.77
C VAL A 117 -24.19 -9.32 3.25
N GLY A 118 -23.60 -8.30 3.87
CA GLY A 118 -23.78 -6.91 3.47
C GLY A 118 -22.60 -6.02 3.84
N TYR A 119 -22.45 -4.89 3.17
CA TYR A 119 -21.44 -3.89 3.50
C TYR A 119 -21.95 -2.46 3.28
N CYS A 120 -21.34 -1.51 3.96
CA CYS A 120 -21.51 -0.08 3.69
C CYS A 120 -20.15 0.64 3.74
N GLU A 121 -20.10 1.82 3.17
CA GLU A 121 -18.91 2.67 3.17
C GLU A 121 -19.26 4.03 3.80
N LEU A 122 -18.42 4.45 4.73
CA LEU A 122 -18.49 5.73 5.42
C LEU A 122 -17.34 6.60 4.93
N ASP A 123 -17.67 7.70 4.28
CA ASP A 123 -16.69 8.73 3.92
C ASP A 123 -16.38 9.62 5.14
N LEU A 124 -15.10 9.71 5.49
CA LEU A 124 -14.54 10.48 6.58
C LEU A 124 -13.83 11.75 6.11
N SER A 125 -13.88 12.09 4.81
CA SER A 125 -13.16 13.22 4.23
C SER A 125 -13.57 14.56 4.85
N ASP A 126 -14.87 14.79 5.02
CA ASP A 126 -15.40 16.03 5.61
C ASP A 126 -15.29 16.07 7.14
N ALA A 127 -14.91 14.94 7.73
CA ALA A 127 -15.11 14.71 9.14
C ALA A 127 -14.02 15.37 10.01
N LEU A 128 -12.80 15.54 9.47
CA LEU A 128 -11.71 16.30 10.11
C LEU A 128 -12.01 17.79 10.28
N ASN A 129 -12.91 18.36 9.45
CA ASN A 129 -13.25 19.79 9.51
C ASN A 129 -14.43 20.09 10.45
N SER A 130 -15.01 19.06 11.08
CA SER A 130 -16.36 19.15 11.64
C SER A 130 -16.45 19.15 13.17
N GLY A 131 -15.33 19.36 13.87
CA GLY A 131 -15.26 19.41 15.33
C GLY A 131 -15.51 18.05 16.01
N PRO A 132 -15.38 17.97 17.35
CA PRO A 132 -15.44 16.73 18.12
C PRO A 132 -16.87 16.18 18.34
N ASP A 133 -17.89 16.73 17.66
CA ASP A 133 -19.27 16.34 17.88
C ASP A 133 -19.52 14.87 17.50
N TYR A 134 -20.19 14.15 18.42
CA TYR A 134 -20.59 12.77 18.22
C TYR A 134 -21.67 12.67 17.14
N LYS A 135 -21.39 11.90 16.08
CA LYS A 135 -22.27 11.74 14.93
C LYS A 135 -22.82 10.32 14.86
N ASP A 136 -24.13 10.19 15.01
CA ASP A 136 -24.84 8.96 14.69
C ASP A 136 -25.19 8.91 13.20
N LYS A 137 -24.95 7.75 12.58
CA LYS A 137 -25.37 7.45 11.22
C LYS A 137 -26.06 6.09 11.17
N LEU A 138 -27.21 6.08 10.52
CA LEU A 138 -27.87 4.88 10.05
C LEU A 138 -27.52 4.69 8.57
N LEU A 139 -26.86 3.59 8.23
CA LEU A 139 -26.42 3.27 6.88
C LEU A 139 -27.11 2.01 6.37
N GLU A 140 -27.43 1.99 5.07
CA GLU A 140 -27.92 0.80 4.38
C GLU A 140 -26.76 -0.15 4.08
N LEU A 141 -26.98 -1.46 4.31
CA LEU A 141 -26.04 -2.51 3.95
C LEU A 141 -26.39 -3.01 2.55
N TYR A 142 -25.42 -2.94 1.64
CA TYR A 142 -25.55 -3.39 0.26
C TYR A 142 -25.08 -4.83 0.08
N ASP A 143 -25.78 -5.58 -0.78
CA ASP A 143 -25.41 -6.93 -1.16
C ASP A 143 -24.04 -6.93 -1.90
N PRO A 144 -23.09 -7.81 -1.52
CA PRO A 144 -21.79 -7.90 -2.19
C PRO A 144 -21.87 -8.25 -3.67
N SER A 145 -22.91 -8.98 -4.08
CA SER A 145 -23.12 -9.38 -5.47
C SER A 145 -23.72 -8.25 -6.33
N THR A 146 -24.52 -7.37 -5.73
CA THR A 146 -25.16 -6.26 -6.45
C THR A 146 -25.35 -5.04 -5.53
N LYS A 147 -24.78 -3.90 -5.92
CA LYS A 147 -24.95 -2.63 -5.18
C LYS A 147 -26.39 -2.10 -5.16
N ALA A 148 -27.30 -2.65 -5.96
CA ALA A 148 -28.69 -2.21 -6.05
C ALA A 148 -29.59 -2.83 -4.96
N LYS A 149 -29.14 -3.89 -4.28
CA LYS A 149 -29.93 -4.62 -3.30
C LYS A 149 -29.48 -4.29 -1.88
N ILE A 150 -30.42 -3.85 -1.06
CA ILE A 150 -30.23 -3.61 0.37
C ILE A 150 -30.54 -4.91 1.12
N VAL A 151 -29.65 -5.32 2.03
CA VAL A 151 -29.71 -6.57 2.81
C VAL A 151 -29.88 -6.33 4.32
N GLY A 152 -29.89 -5.07 4.74
CA GLY A 152 -30.06 -4.67 6.12
C GLY A 152 -29.70 -3.20 6.34
N THR A 153 -29.70 -2.76 7.58
CA THR A 153 -29.20 -1.44 8.00
C THR A 153 -28.25 -1.59 9.17
N ILE A 154 -27.34 -0.64 9.35
CA ILE A 154 -26.38 -0.61 10.45
C ILE A 154 -26.32 0.78 11.05
N SER A 155 -26.39 0.83 12.37
CA SER A 155 -26.22 2.06 13.16
C SER A 155 -24.81 2.12 13.67
N LEU A 156 -24.14 3.25 13.43
CA LEU A 156 -22.81 3.52 13.93
C LEU A 156 -22.72 4.96 14.43
N GLY A 157 -21.93 5.16 15.47
CA GLY A 157 -21.51 6.47 15.94
C GLY A 157 -20.05 6.70 15.59
N TYR A 158 -19.65 7.94 15.34
CA TYR A 158 -18.24 8.29 15.31
C TYR A 158 -17.96 9.70 15.83
N THR A 159 -16.78 9.86 16.44
CA THR A 159 -16.19 11.15 16.82
C THR A 159 -14.80 11.27 16.21
N ILE A 160 -14.41 12.49 15.88
CA ILE A 160 -13.05 12.77 15.41
C ILE A 160 -12.42 13.79 16.34
N GLU A 161 -11.30 13.39 16.89
CA GLU A 161 -10.38 14.28 17.57
C GLU A 161 -9.36 14.71 16.53
N ASP A 162 -9.34 16.00 16.22
CA ASP A 162 -8.27 16.58 15.43
C ASP A 162 -6.94 16.50 16.19
N ARG A 163 -5.85 16.86 15.51
CA ARG A 163 -4.51 16.81 16.10
C ARG A 163 -4.38 17.63 17.37
N LEU A 164 -4.91 18.86 17.38
CA LEU A 164 -4.80 19.80 18.49
C LEU A 164 -5.55 19.28 19.73
N GLU A 165 -6.78 18.79 19.55
CA GLU A 165 -7.55 18.24 20.66
C GLU A 165 -6.97 16.90 21.14
N THR A 166 -6.35 16.12 20.26
CA THR A 166 -5.60 14.92 20.67
C THR A 166 -4.39 15.30 21.52
N GLU A 167 -3.62 16.30 21.12
CA GLU A 167 -2.47 16.82 21.88
C GLU A 167 -2.90 17.38 23.24
N ARG A 168 -4.06 18.07 23.31
CA ARG A 168 -4.67 18.50 24.59
C ARG A 168 -5.10 17.35 25.48
N SER A 169 -5.82 16.37 24.92
CA SER A 169 -6.20 15.16 25.67
C SER A 169 -4.96 14.41 26.15
N PHE A 170 -3.89 14.40 25.38
CA PHE A 170 -2.62 13.81 25.75
C PHE A 170 -1.93 14.57 26.88
N ALA A 171 -1.84 15.89 26.80
CA ALA A 171 -1.30 16.74 27.85
C ALA A 171 -2.06 16.57 29.18
N ARG A 172 -3.41 16.57 29.14
CA ARG A 172 -4.26 16.31 30.32
C ARG A 172 -3.93 14.98 31.01
N ARG A 173 -3.60 13.94 30.22
CA ARG A 173 -3.20 12.63 30.77
C ARG A 173 -1.80 12.66 31.35
N LEU A 174 -0.85 13.32 30.69
CA LEU A 174 0.49 13.51 31.23
C LEU A 174 0.46 14.22 32.59
N LEU A 175 -0.37 15.27 32.68
CA LEU A 175 -0.65 15.93 33.94
C LEU A 175 -1.13 14.93 34.98
N SER A 176 -2.19 14.16 34.70
CA SER A 176 -2.74 13.23 35.69
C SER A 176 -1.78 12.15 36.21
N ILE A 177 -0.68 11.87 35.50
CA ILE A 177 0.34 10.91 35.95
C ILE A 177 1.45 11.61 36.74
N MET A 178 1.80 12.86 36.39
CA MET A 178 2.94 13.59 36.96
C MET A 178 2.57 14.55 38.09
N ASP A 179 1.32 15.00 38.11
CA ASP A 179 0.72 15.84 39.14
C ASP A 179 0.57 15.01 40.43
N ALA A 180 1.65 14.97 41.20
CA ALA A 180 1.75 14.16 42.40
C ALA A 180 0.97 14.79 43.57
N ASP A 181 0.72 16.10 43.50
CA ASP A 181 -0.03 16.84 44.51
C ASP A 181 -1.52 17.05 44.15
N GLU A 182 -1.98 16.50 43.02
CA GLU A 182 -3.35 16.58 42.50
C GLU A 182 -3.85 18.03 42.35
N SER A 183 -2.93 18.98 42.11
CA SER A 183 -3.27 20.40 41.98
C SER A 183 -3.94 20.75 40.64
N GLY A 184 -3.86 19.86 39.66
CA GLY A 184 -4.34 20.03 38.29
C GLY A 184 -3.37 20.76 37.36
N GLU A 185 -2.18 21.12 37.84
CA GLU A 185 -1.18 21.94 37.15
C GLU A 185 0.24 21.42 37.49
N LEU A 186 1.24 21.59 36.62
CA LEU A 186 2.61 21.16 36.95
C LEU A 186 3.40 22.27 37.63
N SER A 187 3.99 21.94 38.77
CA SER A 187 5.10 22.70 39.33
C SER A 187 6.36 22.53 38.47
N LEU A 188 7.34 23.44 38.63
CA LEU A 188 8.65 23.33 37.97
C LEU A 188 9.34 21.98 38.26
N GLN A 189 9.13 21.41 39.45
CA GLN A 189 9.75 20.13 39.81
C GLN A 189 9.12 18.97 39.03
N GLU A 190 7.80 18.90 38.94
CA GLU A 190 7.07 17.86 38.21
C GLU A 190 7.30 17.99 36.70
N PHE A 191 7.32 19.22 36.18
CA PHE A 191 7.67 19.48 34.79
C PHE A 191 9.10 19.00 34.46
N ARG A 192 10.06 19.18 35.38
CA ARG A 192 11.43 18.66 35.20
C ARG A 192 11.49 17.14 35.17
N GLU A 193 10.64 16.46 35.94
CA GLU A 193 10.55 15.00 35.93
C GLU A 193 9.92 14.50 34.64
N LEU A 194 8.87 15.16 34.18
CA LEU A 194 8.22 14.91 32.89
C LEU A 194 9.21 15.03 31.71
N ILE A 195 9.94 16.14 31.59
CA ILE A 195 10.90 16.36 30.49
C ILE A 195 12.06 15.35 30.54
N LYS A 196 12.48 14.91 31.74
CA LYS A 196 13.47 13.82 31.87
C LYS A 196 12.90 12.48 31.40
N ALA A 197 11.64 12.19 31.70
CA ALA A 197 10.98 10.95 31.29
C ALA A 197 10.88 10.83 29.75
N PHE A 198 10.80 11.96 29.04
CA PHE A 198 10.85 12.01 27.57
C PHE A 198 12.19 11.60 26.96
N GLY A 199 13.22 11.34 27.77
CA GLY A 199 14.47 10.70 27.37
C GLY A 199 15.45 11.59 26.62
N ASN A 200 15.14 12.89 26.46
CA ASN A 200 16.02 13.85 25.82
C ASN A 200 17.13 14.33 26.77
N LYS A 201 18.35 14.51 26.24
CA LYS A 201 19.48 15.08 26.98
C LYS A 201 19.36 16.61 27.03
N VAL A 202 18.38 17.09 27.77
CA VAL A 202 18.13 18.51 28.00
C VAL A 202 18.87 18.95 29.27
N SER A 203 19.64 20.04 29.21
CA SER A 203 20.30 20.59 30.38
C SER A 203 19.29 21.26 31.33
N THR A 204 19.61 21.35 32.62
CA THR A 204 18.74 22.01 33.61
C THR A 204 18.27 23.40 33.19
N ARG A 205 19.16 24.21 32.57
CA ARG A 205 18.84 25.57 32.11
C ARG A 205 17.86 25.58 30.95
N GLU A 206 17.97 24.61 30.05
CA GLU A 206 17.03 24.48 28.92
C GLU A 206 15.65 24.02 29.41
N ILE A 207 15.56 23.19 30.45
CA ILE A 207 14.26 22.80 31.03
C ILE A 207 13.58 24.01 31.69
N GLU A 208 14.34 24.85 32.40
CA GLU A 208 13.80 26.09 33.00
C GLU A 208 13.30 27.06 31.91
N ASN A 209 14.00 27.17 30.78
CA ASN A 209 13.53 27.98 29.65
C ASN A 209 12.25 27.40 29.03
N LEU A 210 12.16 26.07 28.86
CA LEU A 210 10.96 25.40 28.36
C LEU A 210 9.77 25.59 29.29
N PHE A 211 10.00 25.60 30.61
CA PHE A 211 8.95 25.86 31.60
C PHE A 211 8.42 27.29 31.46
N ILE A 212 9.31 28.29 31.32
CA ILE A 212 8.92 29.69 31.11
C ILE A 212 8.17 29.87 29.78
N GLU A 213 8.54 29.11 28.74
CA GLU A 213 7.85 29.13 27.45
C GLU A 213 6.46 28.46 27.52
N ALA A 214 6.31 27.43 28.34
CA ALA A 214 5.04 26.75 28.56
C ALA A 214 4.08 27.57 29.43
N ASP A 215 4.57 28.24 30.47
CA ASP A 215 3.79 29.12 31.36
C ASP A 215 3.44 30.44 30.66
N THR A 216 2.51 30.35 29.71
CA THR A 216 2.09 31.49 28.88
C THR A 216 1.37 32.57 29.68
N ASN A 217 0.71 32.18 30.77
CA ASN A 217 -0.08 33.08 31.61
C ASN A 217 0.75 33.72 32.76
N GLY A 218 1.91 33.16 33.07
CA GLY A 218 2.88 33.67 34.04
C GLY A 218 2.54 33.38 35.50
N ASP A 219 1.73 32.36 35.79
CA ASP A 219 1.29 31.98 37.14
C ASP A 219 2.31 31.11 37.89
N GLY A 220 3.42 30.75 37.23
CA GLY A 220 4.48 29.93 37.79
C GLY A 220 4.16 28.44 37.79
N LYS A 221 3.15 28.02 37.03
CA LYS A 221 2.73 26.64 36.83
C LYS A 221 2.43 26.39 35.35
N VAL A 222 2.21 25.11 35.00
CA VAL A 222 1.87 24.73 33.61
C VAL A 222 0.57 23.95 33.61
N SER A 223 -0.46 24.54 33.03
CA SER A 223 -1.76 23.92 32.83
C SER A 223 -1.77 22.92 31.66
N ALA A 224 -2.89 22.21 31.48
CA ALA A 224 -3.03 21.20 30.44
C ALA A 224 -2.95 21.79 29.03
N ASP A 225 -3.59 22.95 28.86
CA ASP A 225 -3.67 23.61 27.56
C ASP A 225 -2.32 24.25 27.21
N GLU A 226 -1.59 24.75 28.19
CA GLU A 226 -0.21 25.26 28.07
C GLU A 226 0.79 24.15 27.72
N LEU A 227 0.72 23.01 28.42
CA LEU A 227 1.54 21.85 28.09
C LEU A 227 1.24 21.30 26.69
N ALA A 228 -0.04 21.27 26.29
CA ALA A 228 -0.44 20.84 24.95
C ALA A 228 0.13 21.77 23.87
N GLN A 229 0.07 23.08 24.09
CA GLN A 229 0.62 24.07 23.17
C GLN A 229 2.14 23.91 23.03
N LEU A 230 2.87 23.77 24.13
CA LEU A 230 4.32 23.53 24.11
C LEU A 230 4.66 22.26 23.30
N LEU A 231 3.93 21.16 23.54
CA LEU A 231 4.13 19.89 22.85
C LEU A 231 3.88 20.02 21.35
N ALA A 232 2.82 20.73 20.95
CA ALA A 232 2.48 21.01 19.55
C ALA A 232 3.61 21.79 18.85
N GLU A 233 4.09 22.86 19.47
CA GLU A 233 5.10 23.75 18.90
C GLU A 233 6.49 23.10 18.77
N TYR A 234 6.89 22.28 19.74
CA TYR A 234 8.20 21.63 19.73
C TYR A 234 8.24 20.31 18.95
N GLN A 235 7.09 19.65 18.73
CA GLN A 235 7.02 18.49 17.82
C GLN A 235 7.37 18.86 16.38
N GLU A 236 7.08 20.09 15.94
CA GLU A 236 7.39 20.55 14.57
C GLU A 236 8.84 21.05 14.39
N LYS A 237 9.45 21.59 15.45
CA LYS A 237 10.78 22.24 15.38
C LYS A 237 11.93 21.31 15.77
N SER A 238 11.77 20.48 16.80
CA SER A 238 12.80 19.57 17.32
C SER A 238 12.21 18.61 18.34
N GLY A 239 11.88 17.37 17.92
CA GLY A 239 11.15 16.38 18.72
C GLY A 239 11.52 16.35 20.21
N LEU A 240 10.62 16.88 21.05
CA LEU A 240 10.77 17.01 22.51
C LEU A 240 10.70 15.66 23.23
N MET A 241 10.19 14.62 22.56
CA MET A 241 10.01 13.27 23.09
C MET A 241 10.74 12.24 22.23
N ASN A 242 11.78 11.62 22.80
CA ASN A 242 12.54 10.54 22.18
C ASN A 242 12.28 9.19 22.86
N ARG A 243 11.55 9.18 23.98
CA ARG A 243 11.10 7.98 24.69
C ARG A 243 9.66 8.13 25.16
N CYS A 244 8.92 7.03 25.13
CA CYS A 244 7.61 6.94 25.73
C CYS A 244 7.73 7.08 27.26
N PRO A 245 7.06 8.04 27.89
CA PRO A 245 7.16 8.28 29.34
C PRO A 245 6.52 7.17 30.20
N VAL A 246 5.65 6.33 29.62
CA VAL A 246 4.95 5.27 30.34
C VAL A 246 5.75 3.97 30.36
N CYS A 247 6.21 3.49 29.20
CA CYS A 247 6.89 2.19 29.09
C CYS A 247 8.41 2.30 28.82
N GLY A 248 8.92 3.50 28.52
CA GLY A 248 10.34 3.76 28.26
C GLY A 248 10.84 3.36 26.87
N GLU A 249 9.98 2.93 25.94
CA GLU A 249 10.34 2.58 24.56
C GLU A 249 10.86 3.81 23.78
N ASN A 250 11.86 3.64 22.91
CA ASN A 250 12.38 4.77 22.12
C ASN A 250 11.42 5.11 20.98
N LEU A 251 11.06 6.38 20.87
CA LEU A 251 10.21 6.90 19.78
C LEU A 251 11.08 7.34 18.60
N GLY A 252 10.53 7.25 17.38
CA GLY A 252 11.18 7.71 16.16
C GLY A 252 11.22 9.25 16.03
N GLN A 253 11.21 9.77 14.79
CA GLN A 253 10.85 11.17 14.60
C GLN A 253 9.39 11.33 15.05
N SER A 254 9.15 12.16 16.07
CA SER A 254 7.89 12.34 16.84
C SER A 254 6.62 12.67 16.04
N SER A 255 6.70 12.71 14.71
CA SER A 255 5.58 12.88 13.78
C SER A 255 5.06 11.56 13.19
N SER A 256 5.64 10.41 13.55
CA SER A 256 5.23 9.13 12.98
C SER A 256 3.94 8.62 13.62
N VAL A 257 2.99 8.19 12.78
CA VAL A 257 1.70 7.63 13.23
C VAL A 257 1.88 6.43 14.17
N ASP A 258 2.96 5.66 13.98
CA ASP A 258 3.26 4.48 14.79
C ASP A 258 3.66 4.88 16.24
N ASP A 259 4.42 5.97 16.41
CA ASP A 259 4.75 6.53 17.73
C ASP A 259 3.51 7.06 18.44
N VAL A 260 2.60 7.74 17.71
CA VAL A 260 1.33 8.24 18.28
C VAL A 260 0.41 7.08 18.70
N ILE A 261 0.34 6.01 17.91
CA ILE A 261 -0.41 4.79 18.26
C ILE A 261 0.18 4.16 19.53
N HIS A 262 1.50 3.99 19.59
CA HIS A 262 2.18 3.42 20.76
C HIS A 262 1.90 4.24 22.03
N VAL A 263 2.10 5.56 21.96
CA VAL A 263 1.85 6.45 23.09
C VAL A 263 0.37 6.42 23.48
N SER A 264 -0.56 6.52 22.53
CA SER A 264 -2.00 6.43 22.82
C SER A 264 -2.37 5.10 23.51
N LEU A 265 -1.72 4.00 23.15
CA LEU A 265 -1.96 2.69 23.73
C LEU A 265 -1.43 2.58 25.16
N CYS A 266 -0.18 2.97 25.40
CA CYS A 266 0.41 2.92 26.74
C CYS A 266 -0.36 3.78 27.75
N PHE A 267 -0.94 4.89 27.30
CA PHE A 267 -1.78 5.74 28.15
C PHE A 267 -3.25 5.28 28.28
N ASP A 268 -3.73 4.40 27.40
CA ASP A 268 -5.08 3.81 27.48
C ASP A 268 -5.09 2.46 28.22
N GLU A 269 -3.93 1.87 28.55
CA GLU A 269 -3.86 0.65 29.37
C GLU A 269 -4.59 0.83 30.71
N GLY A 270 -5.65 0.03 30.92
CA GLY A 270 -6.49 0.08 32.13
C GLY A 270 -7.79 0.91 32.01
N SER A 271 -7.99 1.65 30.91
CA SER A 271 -9.20 2.49 30.70
C SER A 271 -10.41 1.74 30.10
N GLY A 272 -10.24 0.49 29.69
CA GLY A 272 -11.28 -0.31 29.03
C GLY A 272 -11.51 0.01 27.54
N TYR A 273 -10.82 1.01 26.99
CA TYR A 273 -10.86 1.32 25.55
C TYR A 273 -9.85 0.46 24.79
N GLU A 274 -10.33 -0.40 23.89
CA GLU A 274 -9.46 -1.18 23.00
C GLU A 274 -9.00 -0.30 21.82
N THR A 275 -7.94 0.48 22.02
CA THR A 275 -7.22 1.13 20.91
C THR A 275 -6.68 0.04 19.96
N MET A 276 -6.79 0.26 18.66
CA MET A 276 -6.46 -0.75 17.64
C MET A 276 -4.97 -1.13 17.67
N THR A 277 -4.61 -2.13 18.48
CA THR A 277 -3.42 -3.00 18.29
C THR A 277 -3.70 -4.15 17.33
N GLY A 278 -4.92 -4.24 16.81
CA GLY A 278 -5.40 -5.33 15.98
C GLY A 278 -4.54 -5.49 14.72
N GLY A 279 -3.83 -6.61 14.66
CA GLY A 279 -3.05 -7.01 13.49
C GLY A 279 -3.89 -7.04 12.21
N PHE A 280 -3.21 -6.78 11.11
CA PHE A 280 -3.69 -6.73 9.73
C PHE A 280 -4.60 -7.92 9.38
N LEU A 281 -5.92 -7.71 9.47
CA LEU A 281 -6.93 -8.68 9.06
C LEU A 281 -7.56 -8.22 7.74
N THR A 282 -7.47 -9.02 6.68
CA THR A 282 -8.28 -8.78 5.47
C THR A 282 -9.74 -9.20 5.71
N GLU A 283 -10.69 -8.69 4.92
CA GLU A 283 -12.10 -9.12 4.98
C GLU A 283 -12.25 -10.64 4.79
N LYS A 284 -11.40 -11.23 3.93
CA LYS A 284 -11.33 -12.68 3.72
C LYS A 284 -10.80 -13.41 4.96
N GLN A 285 -9.82 -12.87 5.67
CA GLN A 285 -9.34 -13.46 6.92
C GLN A 285 -10.37 -13.40 8.05
N ALA A 286 -11.10 -12.30 8.16
CA ALA A 286 -12.23 -12.18 9.08
C ALA A 286 -13.35 -13.19 8.77
N SER A 287 -13.47 -13.59 7.50
CA SER A 287 -14.44 -14.60 7.08
C SER A 287 -14.08 -16.05 7.46
N TYR A 288 -12.91 -16.37 7.99
CA TYR A 288 -12.60 -17.74 8.43
C TYR A 288 -13.09 -18.00 9.88
N GLY A 289 -13.81 -19.11 10.09
CA GLY A 289 -14.43 -19.52 11.37
C GLY A 289 -13.43 -19.98 12.45
N TRP A 290 -13.61 -21.19 13.00
CA TRP A 290 -12.89 -21.70 14.20
C TRP A 290 -11.35 -21.64 14.18
N MET A 291 -10.74 -21.49 12.99
CA MET A 291 -9.30 -21.27 12.81
C MET A 291 -8.81 -19.96 13.46
N PHE A 292 -9.71 -18.98 13.67
CA PHE A 292 -9.44 -17.70 14.32
C PHE A 292 -9.06 -17.85 15.81
N LYS A 293 -9.67 -18.81 16.54
CA LYS A 293 -9.38 -19.03 17.96
C LYS A 293 -8.07 -19.80 18.21
N LEU A 294 -7.70 -20.68 17.28
CA LEU A 294 -6.39 -21.35 17.31
C LEU A 294 -5.26 -20.39 16.89
N SER A 295 -5.53 -19.44 15.98
CA SER A 295 -4.57 -18.39 15.66
C SER A 295 -4.36 -17.41 16.82
N GLU A 296 -5.39 -17.02 17.58
CA GLU A 296 -5.20 -16.18 18.78
C GLU A 296 -4.37 -16.90 19.87
N TRP A 297 -4.67 -18.16 20.17
CA TRP A 297 -3.98 -18.89 21.24
C TRP A 297 -2.55 -19.34 20.87
N ALA A 298 -2.25 -19.50 19.57
CA ALA A 298 -0.90 -19.83 19.08
C ALA A 298 -0.05 -18.61 18.69
N HIS A 299 -0.62 -17.40 18.58
CA HIS A 299 0.10 -16.17 18.22
C HIS A 299 0.30 -15.22 19.40
N ILE A 300 1.15 -15.64 20.36
CA ILE A 300 2.04 -14.70 21.02
C ILE A 300 3.15 -14.38 20.03
N SER A 301 2.94 -13.36 19.21
CA SER A 301 3.98 -12.56 18.57
C SER A 301 3.28 -11.39 17.91
N SER A 302 3.74 -10.19 18.22
CA SER A 302 3.58 -9.01 17.38
C SER A 302 3.59 -9.40 15.90
N TYR A 303 2.49 -9.15 15.20
CA TYR A 303 2.51 -9.07 13.75
C TYR A 303 3.15 -7.72 13.40
N ASP A 304 4.47 -7.64 13.53
CA ASP A 304 5.24 -6.59 12.89
C ASP A 304 5.00 -6.74 11.38
N ILE A 305 4.28 -5.79 10.76
CA ILE A 305 4.52 -5.54 9.34
C ILE A 305 5.93 -4.99 9.22
N GLY A 306 6.82 -5.93 8.98
CA GLY A 306 8.23 -5.71 8.84
C GLY A 306 8.85 -7.02 8.46
N LEU A 307 8.80 -7.36 7.17
CA LEU A 307 9.98 -7.67 6.33
C LEU A 307 11.06 -8.65 6.87
N LYS A 308 10.80 -9.35 7.96
CA LYS A 308 11.71 -10.26 8.66
C LYS A 308 11.18 -11.69 8.66
N GLU A 309 9.87 -11.93 8.55
CA GLU A 309 9.29 -13.29 8.53
C GLU A 309 8.22 -13.56 7.46
N GLY A 310 8.39 -13.03 6.24
CA GLY A 310 7.51 -13.31 5.09
C GLY A 310 7.51 -14.77 4.57
N SER A 311 8.00 -15.75 5.34
CA SER A 311 8.19 -17.14 4.87
C SER A 311 7.20 -18.15 5.44
N LYS A 312 6.19 -17.77 6.24
CA LYS A 312 5.27 -18.74 6.90
C LYS A 312 3.77 -18.55 6.61
N SER A 313 3.30 -17.40 6.12
CA SER A 313 1.87 -17.18 5.85
C SER A 313 1.40 -17.90 4.57
N SER A 314 0.19 -18.49 4.57
CA SER A 314 -0.48 -19.04 3.35
C SER A 314 -1.03 -17.95 2.43
N HIS A 315 -1.17 -16.75 2.98
CA HIS A 315 -1.92 -15.66 2.42
C HIS A 315 -0.93 -14.55 2.05
N ILE A 316 -0.97 -14.12 0.79
CA ILE A 316 -0.18 -12.99 0.30
C ILE A 316 -1.06 -11.77 0.39
N LEU A 317 -0.61 -10.81 1.19
CA LEU A 317 -1.30 -9.55 1.40
C LEU A 317 -0.76 -8.52 0.41
N VAL A 318 -1.68 -7.84 -0.28
CA VAL A 318 -1.40 -6.84 -1.30
C VAL A 318 -2.15 -5.57 -0.93
N PHE A 319 -1.49 -4.43 -1.01
CA PHE A 319 -2.15 -3.14 -0.83
C PHE A 319 -2.69 -2.65 -2.18
N ASP A 320 -4.02 -2.61 -2.33
CA ASP A 320 -4.66 -2.02 -3.50
C ASP A 320 -4.62 -0.50 -3.38
N ARG A 321 -3.89 0.16 -4.29
CA ARG A 321 -3.69 1.62 -4.29
C ARG A 321 -4.93 2.41 -4.71
N ARG A 322 -5.90 1.79 -5.39
CA ARG A 322 -7.14 2.42 -5.82
C ARG A 322 -8.15 2.42 -4.69
N THR A 323 -8.29 1.29 -4.00
CA THR A 323 -9.22 1.17 -2.85
C THR A 323 -8.58 1.59 -1.53
N MET A 324 -7.25 1.73 -1.51
CA MET A 324 -6.43 2.00 -0.32
C MET A 324 -6.61 0.94 0.78
N ARG A 325 -6.86 -0.32 0.40
CA ARG A 325 -7.13 -1.43 1.32
C ARG A 325 -6.11 -2.55 1.17
N LEU A 326 -5.91 -3.29 2.27
CA LEU A 326 -5.18 -4.54 2.24
C LEU A 326 -6.11 -5.66 1.76
N GLU A 327 -5.68 -6.37 0.73
CA GLU A 327 -6.42 -7.45 0.09
C GLU A 327 -5.56 -8.70 0.03
N GLU A 328 -6.19 -9.88 0.10
CA GLU A 328 -5.49 -11.14 -0.08
C GLU A 328 -5.44 -11.50 -1.58
N GLU A 329 -4.25 -11.84 -2.07
CA GLU A 329 -4.09 -12.39 -3.41
C GLU A 329 -4.71 -13.78 -3.49
N LEU A 330 -5.60 -13.98 -4.47
CA LEU A 330 -6.24 -15.27 -4.72
C LEU A 330 -5.23 -16.23 -5.35
N ILE A 331 -5.04 -17.38 -4.72
CA ILE A 331 -4.22 -18.48 -5.21
C ILE A 331 -4.97 -19.79 -4.95
N ASP A 332 -4.93 -20.70 -5.91
CA ASP A 332 -5.47 -22.05 -5.75
C ASP A 332 -4.76 -22.78 -4.59
N ASN A 333 -5.55 -23.34 -3.66
CA ASN A 333 -5.06 -23.98 -2.45
C ASN A 333 -4.14 -25.17 -2.72
N LYS A 334 -4.35 -25.92 -3.82
CA LYS A 334 -3.47 -27.03 -4.22
C LYS A 334 -2.10 -26.51 -4.63
N ILE A 335 -2.06 -25.38 -5.33
CA ILE A 335 -0.81 -24.71 -5.71
C ILE A 335 -0.08 -24.22 -4.45
N VAL A 336 -0.80 -23.60 -3.50
CA VAL A 336 -0.21 -23.18 -2.21
C VAL A 336 0.40 -24.38 -1.48
N LEU A 337 -0.33 -25.48 -1.35
CA LEU A 337 0.16 -26.67 -0.66
C LEU A 337 1.40 -27.27 -1.33
N ALA A 338 1.40 -27.34 -2.68
CA ALA A 338 2.55 -27.79 -3.45
C ALA A 338 3.78 -26.88 -3.25
N MET A 339 3.60 -25.56 -3.30
CA MET A 339 4.67 -24.60 -3.05
C MET A 339 5.25 -24.74 -1.64
N ARG A 340 4.41 -24.98 -0.61
CA ARG A 340 4.89 -25.24 0.75
C ARG A 340 5.71 -26.52 0.84
N ALA A 341 5.26 -27.59 0.20
CA ALA A 341 5.99 -28.84 0.17
C ALA A 341 7.40 -28.66 -0.42
N ILE A 342 7.54 -27.85 -1.47
CA ILE A 342 8.82 -27.60 -2.15
C ILE A 342 9.70 -26.61 -1.37
N TYR A 343 9.17 -25.45 -0.99
CA TYR A 343 9.97 -24.31 -0.52
C TYR A 343 10.04 -24.13 1.00
N GLN A 344 9.18 -24.80 1.78
CA GLN A 344 9.14 -24.68 3.24
C GLN A 344 9.45 -25.99 3.99
N SER A 345 9.33 -27.15 3.34
CA SER A 345 9.64 -28.43 4.00
C SER A 345 11.15 -28.71 3.97
N ARG A 346 11.68 -29.32 5.05
CA ARG A 346 13.11 -29.71 5.12
C ARG A 346 13.52 -30.68 3.99
N MET A 347 12.61 -31.59 3.63
CA MET A 347 12.82 -32.54 2.52
C MET A 347 12.74 -31.84 1.16
N GLY A 348 11.77 -30.94 0.96
CA GLY A 348 11.63 -30.15 -0.26
C GLY A 348 12.84 -29.27 -0.52
N LEU A 349 13.32 -28.55 0.50
CA LEU A 349 14.53 -27.73 0.42
C LEU A 349 15.78 -28.56 0.06
N ALA A 350 15.91 -29.78 0.60
CA ALA A 350 17.00 -30.68 0.24
C ALA A 350 16.90 -31.21 -1.21
N LEU A 351 15.69 -31.36 -1.74
CA LEU A 351 15.43 -31.78 -3.12
C LEU A 351 15.63 -30.65 -4.13
N VAL A 352 15.31 -29.40 -3.75
CA VAL A 352 15.57 -28.19 -4.55
C VAL A 352 17.04 -28.11 -4.97
N ASP A 353 17.96 -28.53 -4.11
CA ASP A 353 19.40 -28.57 -4.41
C ASP A 353 19.84 -29.78 -5.26
N LYS A 354 19.12 -30.91 -5.22
CA LYS A 354 19.49 -32.20 -5.84
C LYS A 354 18.44 -32.71 -6.84
N GLY A 355 18.24 -31.97 -7.94
CA GLY A 355 17.52 -32.48 -9.14
C GLY A 355 16.10 -31.97 -9.36
N THR A 356 15.47 -31.26 -8.40
CA THR A 356 14.19 -30.57 -8.65
C THR A 356 14.28 -29.49 -9.74
N LYS A 357 15.51 -29.01 -10.03
CA LYS A 357 15.81 -28.01 -11.07
C LYS A 357 15.35 -28.45 -12.46
N GLU A 358 15.73 -29.65 -12.90
CA GLU A 358 15.36 -30.20 -14.20
C GLU A 358 13.88 -30.59 -14.23
N LEU A 359 13.36 -31.07 -13.10
CA LEU A 359 11.95 -31.44 -12.97
C LEU A 359 11.03 -30.22 -13.13
N LEU A 360 11.31 -29.10 -12.46
CA LEU A 360 10.52 -27.87 -12.58
C LEU A 360 10.59 -27.27 -13.99
N VAL A 361 11.77 -27.31 -14.62
CA VAL A 361 11.94 -26.85 -16.00
C VAL A 361 11.15 -27.74 -16.96
N ASN A 362 11.27 -29.06 -16.87
CA ASN A 362 10.56 -30.01 -17.72
C ASN A 362 9.04 -29.95 -17.52
N MET A 363 8.57 -29.79 -16.28
CA MET A 363 7.14 -29.56 -15.99
C MET A 363 6.66 -28.26 -16.61
N SER A 364 7.45 -27.18 -16.51
CA SER A 364 7.09 -25.89 -17.10
C SER A 364 6.99 -25.95 -18.62
N ILE A 365 7.92 -26.65 -19.28
CA ILE A 365 7.89 -26.86 -20.73
C ILE A 365 6.65 -27.68 -21.12
N LYS A 366 6.39 -28.81 -20.45
CA LYS A 366 5.21 -29.65 -20.72
C LYS A 366 3.90 -28.87 -20.53
N GLN A 367 3.80 -28.10 -19.45
CA GLN A 367 2.62 -27.28 -19.18
C GLN A 367 2.45 -26.16 -20.21
N GLY A 368 3.53 -25.48 -20.60
CA GLY A 368 3.49 -24.46 -21.65
C GLY A 368 3.04 -25.01 -23.01
N LEU A 369 3.46 -26.23 -23.36
CA LEU A 369 2.98 -26.95 -24.55
C LEU A 369 1.50 -27.30 -24.43
N HIS A 370 1.05 -27.82 -23.28
CA HIS A 370 -0.36 -28.09 -23.02
C HIS A 370 -1.23 -26.84 -23.15
N MET A 371 -0.78 -25.72 -22.59
CA MET A 371 -1.47 -24.43 -22.64
C MET A 371 -1.48 -23.79 -24.04
N SER A 372 -0.67 -24.30 -24.96
CA SER A 372 -0.69 -23.96 -26.38
C SER A 372 -1.54 -24.93 -27.22
N SER A 373 -2.16 -25.94 -26.59
CA SER A 373 -3.03 -26.89 -27.27
C SER A 373 -4.46 -26.37 -27.38
N LEU A 374 -5.20 -26.83 -28.39
CA LEU A 374 -6.62 -26.47 -28.57
C LEU A 374 -7.50 -26.92 -27.40
N GLU A 375 -7.14 -28.01 -26.71
CA GLU A 375 -7.90 -28.52 -25.57
C GLU A 375 -7.88 -27.56 -24.37
N SER A 376 -6.77 -26.82 -24.20
CA SER A 376 -6.60 -25.86 -23.10
C SER A 376 -7.62 -24.72 -23.11
N ALA A 377 -8.25 -24.42 -24.26
CA ALA A 377 -9.30 -23.39 -24.33
C ALA A 377 -10.48 -23.69 -23.39
N LYS A 378 -10.75 -24.97 -23.09
CA LYS A 378 -11.81 -25.40 -22.15
C LYS A 378 -11.55 -24.93 -20.71
N GLU A 379 -10.32 -24.54 -20.38
CA GLU A 379 -9.93 -24.07 -19.05
C GLU A 379 -10.23 -22.57 -18.84
N ILE A 380 -10.40 -21.80 -19.93
CA ILE A 380 -10.60 -20.33 -19.89
C ILE A 380 -11.83 -19.92 -19.05
N PRO A 381 -13.04 -20.50 -19.24
CA PRO A 381 -14.20 -20.06 -18.48
C PRO A 381 -14.05 -20.27 -16.97
N LYS A 382 -13.52 -21.42 -16.55
CA LYS A 382 -13.25 -21.73 -15.14
C LYS A 382 -12.22 -20.79 -14.53
N PHE A 383 -11.22 -20.40 -15.32
CA PHE A 383 -10.21 -19.45 -14.90
C PHE A 383 -10.78 -18.04 -14.69
N ILE A 384 -11.62 -17.57 -15.62
CA ILE A 384 -12.32 -16.28 -15.48
C ILE A 384 -13.25 -16.30 -14.27
N GLU A 385 -14.02 -17.38 -14.07
CA GLU A 385 -14.92 -17.54 -12.93
C GLU A 385 -14.14 -17.49 -11.60
N PHE A 386 -13.01 -18.20 -11.50
CA PHE A 386 -12.16 -18.20 -10.30
C PHE A 386 -11.60 -16.80 -9.97
N PHE A 387 -11.36 -15.97 -10.99
CA PHE A 387 -10.82 -14.62 -10.86
C PHE A 387 -11.81 -13.52 -11.24
N GLN A 388 -13.13 -13.77 -11.12
CA GLN A 388 -14.18 -12.87 -11.62
C GLN A 388 -14.08 -11.43 -11.08
N ASP A 389 -13.64 -11.27 -9.82
CA ASP A 389 -13.48 -9.95 -9.19
C ASP A 389 -12.21 -9.21 -9.63
N ARG A 390 -11.34 -9.87 -10.39
CA ARG A 390 -9.99 -9.39 -10.79
C ARG A 390 -9.81 -9.29 -12.29
N ILE A 391 -10.57 -10.07 -13.07
CA ILE A 391 -10.49 -10.07 -14.52
C ILE A 391 -11.71 -9.35 -15.08
N ASN A 392 -11.49 -8.16 -15.62
CA ASN A 392 -12.53 -7.42 -16.34
C ASN A 392 -12.55 -7.83 -17.81
N VAL A 393 -13.51 -8.68 -18.19
CA VAL A 393 -13.67 -9.16 -19.57
C VAL A 393 -14.03 -8.05 -20.55
N ASP A 394 -14.62 -6.95 -20.08
CA ASP A 394 -15.00 -5.81 -20.93
C ASP A 394 -13.78 -5.04 -21.46
N GLU A 395 -12.62 -5.21 -20.83
CA GLU A 395 -11.37 -4.59 -21.27
C GLU A 395 -10.70 -5.35 -22.42
N PHE A 396 -11.14 -6.57 -22.73
CA PHE A 396 -10.47 -7.42 -23.72
C PHE A 396 -10.69 -6.89 -25.13
N LYS A 397 -9.63 -6.89 -25.95
CA LYS A 397 -9.72 -6.47 -27.36
C LYS A 397 -10.63 -7.40 -28.17
N TYR A 398 -10.61 -8.69 -27.85
CA TYR A 398 -11.38 -9.73 -28.54
C TYR A 398 -12.28 -10.49 -27.54
N PRO A 399 -13.44 -11.00 -28.00
CA PRO A 399 -14.35 -11.79 -27.16
C PRO A 399 -13.70 -13.10 -26.68
N VAL A 400 -14.15 -13.61 -25.53
CA VAL A 400 -13.55 -14.79 -24.87
C VAL A 400 -13.55 -16.03 -25.78
N GLU A 401 -14.59 -16.18 -26.61
CA GLU A 401 -14.79 -17.30 -27.52
C GLU A 401 -13.80 -17.31 -28.70
N SER A 402 -13.09 -16.20 -28.93
CA SER A 402 -12.12 -16.10 -30.03
C SER A 402 -10.77 -16.75 -29.73
N TYR A 403 -10.44 -16.97 -28.45
CA TYR A 403 -9.17 -17.57 -28.03
C TYR A 403 -9.19 -19.08 -28.24
N LYS A 404 -8.31 -19.58 -29.11
CA LYS A 404 -8.24 -21.01 -29.49
C LYS A 404 -7.42 -21.84 -28.52
N THR A 405 -6.60 -21.20 -27.69
CA THR A 405 -5.75 -21.83 -26.69
C THR A 405 -5.75 -20.99 -25.42
N PHE A 406 -5.43 -21.60 -24.28
CA PHE A 406 -5.29 -20.86 -23.03
C PHE A 406 -4.17 -19.82 -23.13
N ASN A 407 -3.08 -20.13 -23.82
CA ASN A 407 -1.99 -19.17 -24.03
C ASN A 407 -2.45 -17.92 -24.78
N GLU A 408 -3.25 -18.06 -25.84
CA GLU A 408 -3.82 -16.90 -26.56
C GLU A 408 -4.66 -16.01 -25.62
N PHE A 409 -5.45 -16.61 -24.75
CA PHE A 409 -6.18 -15.88 -23.70
C PHE A 409 -5.24 -15.26 -22.64
N PHE A 410 -4.18 -15.96 -22.25
CA PHE A 410 -3.24 -15.47 -21.24
C PHE A 410 -2.48 -14.23 -21.74
N ILE A 411 -2.11 -14.22 -23.02
CA ILE A 411 -1.47 -13.08 -23.69
C ILE A 411 -2.48 -12.13 -24.37
N ARG A 412 -3.75 -12.17 -23.97
CA ARG A 412 -4.82 -11.31 -24.52
C ARG A 412 -4.39 -9.86 -24.60
N GLU A 413 -4.78 -9.19 -25.67
CA GLU A 413 -4.65 -7.74 -25.81
C GLU A 413 -5.83 -7.06 -25.11
N LEU A 414 -5.58 -5.85 -24.59
CA LEU A 414 -6.63 -4.99 -24.06
C LEU A 414 -7.07 -3.95 -25.11
N LYS A 415 -8.29 -3.43 -24.99
CA LYS A 415 -8.80 -2.35 -25.81
C LYS A 415 -7.92 -1.08 -25.65
N PRO A 416 -7.71 -0.29 -26.71
CA PRO A 416 -7.08 1.02 -26.60
C PRO A 416 -7.77 1.87 -25.51
N GLY A 417 -6.98 2.52 -24.66
CA GLY A 417 -7.50 3.34 -23.56
C GLY A 417 -7.85 2.57 -22.28
N ALA A 418 -7.82 1.23 -22.27
CA ALA A 418 -8.02 0.44 -21.04
C ALA A 418 -6.96 0.73 -19.97
N ARG A 419 -5.77 1.18 -20.39
CA ARG A 419 -4.68 1.65 -19.53
C ARG A 419 -4.20 3.00 -20.04
N GLN A 420 -4.68 4.09 -19.44
CA GLN A 420 -4.21 5.44 -19.77
C GLN A 420 -2.85 5.70 -19.11
N ILE A 421 -1.90 6.21 -19.89
CA ILE A 421 -0.57 6.57 -19.39
C ILE A 421 -0.68 7.92 -18.69
N MET A 422 -0.67 7.89 -17.35
CA MET A 422 -0.66 9.11 -16.55
C MET A 422 0.64 9.90 -16.76
N CYS A 423 0.54 11.23 -16.76
CA CYS A 423 1.67 12.16 -16.91
C CYS A 423 2.48 11.92 -18.19
N GLU A 424 1.84 11.61 -19.31
CA GLU A 424 2.52 11.37 -20.60
C GLU A 424 3.42 12.53 -21.03
N ASP A 425 3.00 13.75 -20.70
CA ASP A 425 3.69 15.03 -20.90
C ASP A 425 4.90 15.26 -20.00
N LYS A 426 5.05 14.50 -18.90
CA LYS A 426 6.17 14.63 -17.95
C LYS A 426 7.25 13.59 -18.25
N PRO A 427 8.34 13.93 -18.96
CA PRO A 427 9.33 12.95 -19.39
C PRO A 427 10.20 12.43 -18.23
N HIS A 428 10.26 13.15 -17.11
CA HIS A 428 10.97 12.76 -15.88
C HIS A 428 10.17 11.82 -14.96
N VAL A 429 8.98 11.37 -15.39
CA VAL A 429 8.13 10.44 -14.64
C VAL A 429 8.08 9.10 -15.36
N ALA A 430 8.65 8.07 -14.72
CA ALA A 430 8.57 6.69 -15.16
C ALA A 430 7.19 6.10 -14.82
N VAL A 431 6.74 5.14 -15.62
CA VAL A 431 5.43 4.48 -15.45
C VAL A 431 5.59 3.00 -15.13
N CYS A 432 4.53 2.37 -14.63
CA CYS A 432 4.56 0.94 -14.36
C CYS A 432 4.69 0.14 -15.65
N ALA A 433 5.58 -0.84 -15.67
CA ALA A 433 5.83 -1.66 -16.85
C ALA A 433 4.77 -2.76 -17.07
N ALA A 434 3.94 -3.07 -16.08
CA ALA A 434 2.94 -4.12 -16.16
C ALA A 434 1.82 -3.93 -15.12
N ASP A 435 0.67 -4.56 -15.39
CA ASP A 435 -0.33 -4.85 -14.35
C ASP A 435 0.27 -5.89 -13.40
N CYS A 436 0.43 -5.54 -12.13
CA CYS A 436 1.26 -6.33 -11.22
C CYS A 436 1.05 -5.98 -9.74
N ARG A 437 1.77 -6.73 -8.90
CA ARG A 437 2.13 -6.33 -7.54
C ARG A 437 3.48 -5.63 -7.61
N LEU A 438 3.46 -4.32 -7.35
CA LEU A 438 4.62 -3.44 -7.45
C LEU A 438 5.38 -3.38 -6.12
N MET A 439 6.69 -3.59 -6.17
CA MET A 439 7.60 -3.20 -5.10
C MET A 439 8.67 -2.25 -5.63
N VAL A 440 8.97 -1.18 -4.90
CA VAL A 440 9.99 -0.19 -5.26
C VAL A 440 10.92 0.01 -4.08
N TYR A 441 12.23 0.00 -4.35
CA TYR A 441 13.28 0.19 -3.36
C TYR A 441 14.26 1.26 -3.84
N LYS A 442 14.76 2.08 -2.91
CA LYS A 442 15.77 3.10 -3.23
C LYS A 442 17.09 2.46 -3.62
N SER A 443 17.38 1.27 -3.09
CA SER A 443 18.58 0.49 -3.39
C SER A 443 18.35 -1.03 -3.33
N VAL A 444 19.30 -1.79 -3.88
CA VAL A 444 19.33 -3.26 -3.75
C VAL A 444 19.49 -3.70 -2.30
N ASP A 445 20.24 -2.98 -1.47
CA ASP A 445 20.40 -3.32 -0.05
C ASP A 445 19.08 -3.22 0.71
N GLU A 446 18.28 -2.20 0.40
CA GLU A 446 16.92 -2.06 0.93
C GLU A 446 16.04 -3.22 0.46
N ALA A 447 16.09 -3.56 -0.83
CA ALA A 447 15.35 -4.70 -1.38
C ALA A 447 15.71 -6.03 -0.68
N LYS A 448 17.00 -6.27 -0.37
CA LYS A 448 17.47 -7.47 0.35
C LYS A 448 17.08 -7.46 1.82
N ARG A 449 17.24 -6.30 2.47
CA ARG A 449 16.83 -6.09 3.86
C ARG A 449 15.36 -6.42 4.02
N PHE A 450 14.55 -6.09 3.01
CA PHE A 450 13.12 -6.12 3.16
C PHE A 450 12.45 -7.35 2.55
N TRP A 451 12.75 -7.68 1.30
CA TRP A 451 11.94 -8.64 0.55
C TRP A 451 12.74 -9.80 -0.03
N ILE A 452 13.84 -9.50 -0.71
CA ILE A 452 14.65 -10.48 -1.45
C ILE A 452 15.60 -11.16 -0.47
N LYS A 453 15.23 -12.34 0.04
CA LYS A 453 16.02 -13.03 1.09
C LYS A 453 17.07 -13.98 0.53
N GLY A 454 17.08 -14.20 -0.79
CA GLY A 454 18.14 -14.92 -1.48
C GLY A 454 19.53 -14.35 -1.15
N ARG A 455 20.47 -15.23 -0.84
CA ARG A 455 21.81 -14.85 -0.34
C ARG A 455 22.70 -14.26 -1.43
N LYS A 456 22.50 -14.63 -2.70
CA LYS A 456 23.32 -14.24 -3.84
C LYS A 456 22.75 -13.07 -4.65
N PHE A 457 21.57 -12.55 -4.28
CA PHE A 457 21.00 -11.41 -5.01
C PHE A 457 21.95 -10.21 -4.99
N SER A 458 22.27 -9.71 -6.19
CA SER A 458 23.12 -8.56 -6.47
C SER A 458 22.79 -7.99 -7.85
N VAL A 459 23.14 -6.73 -8.11
CA VAL A 459 22.98 -6.12 -9.45
C VAL A 459 23.74 -6.91 -10.50
N LYS A 460 25.01 -7.24 -10.25
CA LYS A 460 25.82 -8.07 -11.15
C LYS A 460 25.19 -9.43 -11.41
N GLY A 461 24.75 -10.11 -10.35
CA GLY A 461 24.06 -11.40 -10.48
C GLY A 461 22.78 -11.29 -11.28
N LEU A 462 22.04 -10.19 -11.19
CA LEU A 462 20.81 -9.96 -11.95
C LEU A 462 21.10 -9.63 -13.43
N LEU A 463 22.07 -8.78 -13.71
CA LEU A 463 22.32 -8.28 -15.07
C LEU A 463 23.26 -9.18 -15.89
N GLY A 464 23.96 -10.12 -15.26
CA GLY A 464 24.96 -10.97 -15.91
C GLY A 464 26.25 -10.21 -16.22
N ASP A 465 27.15 -10.85 -16.97
CA ASP A 465 28.49 -10.32 -17.23
C ASP A 465 28.56 -9.44 -18.50
N GLU A 466 27.59 -9.55 -19.42
CA GLU A 466 27.55 -8.73 -20.65
C GLU A 466 27.12 -7.28 -20.39
N VAL A 467 26.47 -7.01 -19.26
CA VAL A 467 26.05 -5.65 -18.87
C VAL A 467 27.01 -5.12 -17.82
N LEU A 468 27.46 -3.87 -17.99
CA LEU A 468 28.32 -3.20 -17.02
C LEU A 468 27.52 -2.86 -15.75
N ALA A 469 27.47 -3.81 -14.80
CA ALA A 469 26.68 -3.70 -13.58
C ALA A 469 27.01 -2.45 -12.73
N ASN A 470 28.25 -1.96 -12.81
CA ASN A 470 28.71 -0.75 -12.13
C ASN A 470 27.89 0.49 -12.51
N ASP A 471 27.32 0.54 -13.71
CA ASP A 471 26.44 1.63 -14.14
C ASP A 471 25.15 1.73 -13.30
N PHE A 472 24.77 0.63 -12.64
CA PHE A 472 23.53 0.48 -11.90
C PHE A 472 23.75 0.32 -10.38
N GLU A 473 25.01 0.32 -9.92
CA GLU A 473 25.30 0.23 -8.49
C GLU A 473 24.79 1.45 -7.72
N GLY A 474 24.14 1.21 -6.59
CA GLY A 474 23.46 2.25 -5.81
C GLY A 474 22.22 2.83 -6.49
N GLY A 475 21.78 2.24 -7.61
CA GLY A 475 20.56 2.57 -8.31
C GLY A 475 19.29 2.07 -7.62
N SER A 476 18.15 2.65 -8.00
CA SER A 476 16.84 2.24 -7.50
C SER A 476 16.27 1.05 -8.28
N LEU A 477 15.43 0.27 -7.61
CA LEU A 477 14.91 -1.01 -8.09
C LEU A 477 13.38 -0.98 -8.08
N ALA A 478 12.75 -1.26 -9.21
CA ALA A 478 11.31 -1.50 -9.29
C ALA A 478 11.04 -2.94 -9.76
N ILE A 479 10.21 -3.66 -9.04
CA ILE A 479 9.87 -5.07 -9.29
C ILE A 479 8.37 -5.15 -9.53
N PHE A 480 8.01 -5.64 -10.71
CA PHE A 480 6.64 -5.83 -11.17
C PHE A 480 6.37 -7.34 -11.18
N ARG A 481 5.76 -7.89 -10.13
CA ARG A 481 5.39 -9.32 -10.07
C ARG A 481 3.98 -9.51 -10.62
N LEU A 482 3.85 -10.23 -11.72
CA LEU A 482 2.58 -10.53 -12.36
C LEU A 482 2.03 -11.84 -11.79
N ALA A 483 0.84 -11.78 -11.19
CA ALA A 483 0.07 -12.93 -10.76
C ALA A 483 -0.76 -13.49 -11.93
N PRO A 484 -1.18 -14.77 -11.92
CA PRO A 484 -1.82 -15.41 -13.08
C PRO A 484 -3.04 -14.67 -13.66
N GLN A 485 -3.79 -13.96 -12.82
CA GLN A 485 -4.96 -13.19 -13.21
C GLN A 485 -4.65 -11.88 -13.94
N ASP A 486 -3.41 -11.40 -13.85
CA ASP A 486 -3.01 -10.10 -14.37
C ASP A 486 -2.95 -10.11 -15.91
N TYR A 487 -2.76 -8.93 -16.49
CA TYR A 487 -2.44 -8.79 -17.91
C TYR A 487 -0.95 -9.05 -18.11
N HIS A 488 -0.62 -10.10 -18.87
CA HIS A 488 0.75 -10.65 -18.96
C HIS A 488 1.62 -10.06 -20.08
N ARG A 489 1.19 -8.94 -20.66
CA ARG A 489 2.07 -8.14 -21.53
C ARG A 489 2.70 -7.00 -20.73
N PHE A 490 3.94 -6.69 -21.06
CA PHE A 490 4.73 -5.65 -20.41
C PHE A 490 5.14 -4.56 -21.39
N HIS A 491 5.27 -3.37 -20.84
CA HIS A 491 5.37 -2.10 -21.54
C HIS A 491 6.59 -1.31 -21.08
N MET A 492 6.98 -0.33 -21.89
CA MET A 492 8.13 0.52 -21.62
C MET A 492 7.86 1.46 -20.44
N PRO A 493 8.71 1.45 -19.39
CA PRO A 493 8.53 2.33 -18.23
C PRO A 493 8.98 3.77 -18.51
N VAL A 494 9.85 3.99 -19.51
CA VAL A 494 10.46 5.29 -19.84
C VAL A 494 10.58 5.46 -21.35
N ASN A 495 10.77 6.70 -21.79
CA ASN A 495 11.18 7.00 -23.16
C ASN A 495 12.64 6.60 -23.35
N GLY A 496 13.01 6.07 -24.52
CA GLY A 496 14.39 5.76 -24.80
C GLY A 496 14.63 4.96 -26.08
N GLU A 497 15.87 4.54 -26.24
CA GLU A 497 16.31 3.63 -27.29
C GLU A 497 16.60 2.25 -26.69
N ILE A 498 16.09 1.20 -27.33
CA ILE A 498 16.21 -0.19 -26.86
C ILE A 498 17.62 -0.73 -27.13
N GLY A 499 18.26 -1.31 -26.10
CA GLY A 499 19.54 -2.00 -26.24
C GLY A 499 19.40 -3.44 -26.73
N LYS A 500 20.52 -4.18 -26.75
CA LYS A 500 20.54 -5.60 -27.11
C LYS A 500 19.77 -6.44 -26.07
N ASN A 501 19.02 -7.43 -26.54
CA ASN A 501 18.44 -8.48 -25.69
C ASN A 501 19.51 -9.51 -25.32
N ILE A 502 19.87 -9.55 -24.04
CA ILE A 502 20.87 -10.49 -23.49
C ILE A 502 20.11 -11.60 -22.77
N MET A 503 20.08 -12.79 -23.38
CA MET A 503 19.45 -13.96 -22.78
C MET A 503 20.38 -14.60 -21.78
N ILE A 504 19.93 -14.72 -20.53
CA ILE A 504 20.66 -15.41 -19.47
C ILE A 504 19.89 -16.70 -19.16
N PRO A 505 20.49 -17.89 -19.43
CA PRO A 505 19.87 -19.15 -19.08
C PRO A 505 19.79 -19.30 -17.57
N GLY A 506 18.84 -20.09 -17.09
CA GLY A 506 18.64 -20.29 -15.67
C GLY A 506 17.49 -21.23 -15.36
N HIS A 507 17.12 -21.27 -14.09
CA HIS A 507 16.04 -22.06 -13.53
C HIS A 507 14.67 -21.40 -13.78
N LEU A 508 13.61 -22.03 -13.28
CA LEU A 508 12.25 -21.51 -13.31
C LEU A 508 11.62 -21.67 -11.93
N TYR A 509 12.29 -21.14 -10.90
CA TYR A 509 11.69 -21.03 -9.56
C TYR A 509 10.46 -20.14 -9.61
N THR A 510 9.51 -20.37 -8.70
CA THR A 510 8.32 -19.51 -8.61
C THR A 510 8.72 -18.12 -8.12
N VAL A 511 8.08 -17.09 -8.65
CA VAL A 511 8.23 -15.70 -8.18
C VAL A 511 7.27 -15.39 -7.02
N ASN A 512 6.54 -16.39 -6.54
CA ASN A 512 5.72 -16.27 -5.33
C ASN A 512 6.61 -15.86 -4.13
N PRO A 513 6.13 -14.95 -3.26
CA PRO A 513 6.81 -14.53 -2.03
C PRO A 513 7.38 -15.69 -1.20
N ILE A 514 6.73 -16.86 -1.18
CA ILE A 514 7.24 -18.05 -0.48
C ILE A 514 8.66 -18.45 -0.91
N ALA A 515 9.02 -18.25 -2.17
CA ALA A 515 10.32 -18.54 -2.72
C ALA A 515 11.24 -17.31 -2.70
N VAL A 516 10.73 -16.12 -3.01
CA VAL A 516 11.53 -14.87 -3.03
C VAL A 516 12.02 -14.50 -1.62
N ASN A 517 11.20 -14.78 -0.60
CA ASN A 517 11.51 -14.54 0.80
C ASN A 517 12.22 -15.73 1.45
N SER A 518 12.61 -16.75 0.67
CA SER A 518 13.43 -17.86 1.12
C SER A 518 14.92 -17.51 1.04
N LYS A 519 15.70 -17.90 2.06
CA LYS A 519 17.16 -17.76 2.05
C LYS A 519 17.88 -18.77 1.15
N TYR A 520 17.14 -19.78 0.68
CA TYR A 520 17.66 -20.91 -0.08
C TYR A 520 17.46 -20.76 -1.59
N CYS A 521 16.62 -19.81 -2.02
CA CYS A 521 16.29 -19.62 -3.44
C CYS A 521 16.66 -18.21 -3.89
N ASP A 522 17.63 -18.13 -4.82
CA ASP A 522 18.04 -16.87 -5.44
C ASP A 522 17.19 -16.58 -6.69
N VAL A 523 15.86 -16.50 -6.52
CA VAL A 523 14.85 -16.53 -7.59
C VAL A 523 15.20 -15.62 -8.78
N PHE A 524 15.51 -14.35 -8.54
CA PHE A 524 15.71 -13.39 -9.62
C PHE A 524 17.06 -13.51 -10.35
N THR A 525 18.10 -14.04 -9.70
CA THR A 525 19.43 -14.21 -10.32
C THR A 525 19.64 -15.60 -10.90
N ASP A 526 18.96 -16.60 -10.36
CA ASP A 526 19.07 -17.97 -10.82
C ASP A 526 18.06 -18.29 -11.93
N ASN A 527 16.93 -17.58 -12.02
CA ASN A 527 15.96 -17.85 -13.07
C ASN A 527 16.43 -17.41 -14.46
N LYS A 528 15.95 -18.13 -15.47
CA LYS A 528 16.04 -17.74 -16.88
C LYS A 528 15.42 -16.36 -17.05
N ARG A 529 16.15 -15.47 -17.71
CA ARG A 529 15.72 -14.08 -17.91
C ARG A 529 16.34 -13.48 -19.16
N VAL A 530 15.78 -12.37 -19.59
CA VAL A 530 16.32 -11.52 -20.66
C VAL A 530 16.55 -10.13 -20.11
N VAL A 531 17.78 -9.63 -20.27
CA VAL A 531 18.19 -8.29 -19.86
C VAL A 531 18.23 -7.40 -21.09
N ASN A 532 17.63 -6.22 -20.99
CA ASN A 532 17.71 -5.17 -21.98
C ASN A 532 18.13 -3.87 -21.29
N VAL A 533 19.01 -3.08 -21.89
CA VAL A 533 19.38 -1.75 -21.36
C VAL A 533 18.75 -0.68 -22.24
N ILE A 534 17.83 0.07 -21.67
CA ILE A 534 17.18 1.21 -22.32
C ILE A 534 18.05 2.45 -22.08
N ILE A 535 18.40 3.15 -23.16
CA ILE A 535 19.11 4.43 -23.10
C ILE A 535 18.06 5.54 -23.10
N SER A 536 17.85 6.15 -21.94
CA SER A 536 16.88 7.22 -21.72
C SER A 536 17.59 8.56 -21.55
N LYS A 537 17.04 9.61 -22.16
CA LYS A 537 17.57 10.98 -22.00
C LYS A 537 17.37 11.49 -20.57
N GLU A 538 16.25 11.15 -19.96
CA GLU A 538 15.85 11.66 -18.64
C GLU A 538 16.36 10.79 -17.48
N PHE A 539 16.49 9.49 -17.70
CA PHE A 539 16.85 8.53 -16.65
C PHE A 539 18.27 7.94 -16.79
N GLY A 540 19.00 8.30 -17.84
CA GLY A 540 20.27 7.63 -18.18
C GLY A 540 20.02 6.20 -18.62
N LYS A 541 20.77 5.24 -18.08
CA LYS A 541 20.58 3.81 -18.36
C LYS A 541 19.49 3.22 -17.45
N VAL A 542 18.57 2.47 -18.04
CA VAL A 542 17.56 1.68 -17.31
C VAL A 542 17.66 0.23 -17.75
N ALA A 543 18.07 -0.67 -16.85
CA ALA A 543 18.10 -2.10 -17.12
C ALA A 543 16.69 -2.67 -16.91
N PHE A 544 16.08 -3.16 -17.99
CA PHE A 544 14.82 -3.88 -17.99
C PHE A 544 15.09 -5.38 -18.03
N VAL A 545 14.64 -6.12 -17.02
CA VAL A 545 14.91 -7.55 -16.86
C VAL A 545 13.58 -8.30 -16.82
N ALA A 546 13.28 -9.03 -17.88
CA ALA A 546 12.13 -9.94 -17.93
C ALA A 546 12.55 -11.32 -17.42
N ILE A 547 11.92 -11.79 -16.35
CA ILE A 547 12.30 -13.01 -15.61
C ILE A 547 11.17 -14.03 -15.74
N GLY A 548 11.49 -15.21 -16.26
CA GLY A 548 10.57 -16.34 -16.28
C GLY A 548 10.46 -16.99 -14.91
N ALA A 549 9.34 -17.65 -14.63
CA ALA A 549 9.15 -18.44 -13.41
C ALA A 549 8.55 -19.81 -13.74
N THR A 550 8.22 -20.59 -12.71
CA THR A 550 7.56 -21.90 -12.88
C THR A 550 6.33 -21.76 -13.77
N MET A 551 6.19 -22.70 -14.70
CA MET A 551 5.19 -22.75 -15.77
C MET A 551 5.40 -21.75 -16.93
N VAL A 552 6.26 -20.72 -16.82
CA VAL A 552 6.52 -19.77 -17.91
C VAL A 552 7.37 -20.38 -19.01
N GLY A 553 6.72 -20.70 -20.13
CA GLY A 553 7.39 -21.28 -21.28
C GLY A 553 8.21 -20.30 -22.12
N SER A 554 7.84 -19.02 -22.19
CA SER A 554 8.51 -18.07 -23.10
C SER A 554 8.40 -16.61 -22.68
N ILE A 555 9.47 -15.88 -22.98
CA ILE A 555 9.58 -14.42 -22.87
C ILE A 555 9.71 -13.92 -24.30
N ASN A 556 8.72 -13.17 -24.78
CA ASN A 556 8.67 -12.70 -26.17
C ASN A 556 8.72 -11.18 -26.19
N PHE A 557 9.47 -10.62 -27.13
CA PHE A 557 9.59 -9.17 -27.33
C PHE A 557 8.95 -8.78 -28.66
N THR A 558 8.27 -7.64 -28.67
CA THR A 558 7.59 -7.09 -29.86
C THR A 558 8.33 -5.92 -30.49
N LYS A 559 9.49 -5.55 -29.92
CA LYS A 559 10.38 -4.49 -30.40
C LYS A 559 11.80 -5.03 -30.59
N ASN A 560 12.56 -4.37 -31.46
CA ASN A 560 13.92 -4.75 -31.82
C ASN A 560 14.96 -3.82 -31.19
N GLU A 561 16.22 -4.25 -31.20
CA GLU A 561 17.35 -3.41 -30.83
C GLU A 561 17.37 -2.12 -31.67
N LYS A 562 17.70 -0.99 -31.04
CA LYS A 562 17.75 0.37 -31.61
C LYS A 562 16.40 1.00 -31.96
N ASP A 563 15.28 0.31 -31.73
CA ASP A 563 13.98 0.96 -31.83
C ASP A 563 13.88 2.09 -30.80
N ARG A 564 13.35 3.24 -31.25
CA ARG A 564 12.97 4.34 -30.35
C ARG A 564 11.56 4.11 -29.85
N VAL A 565 11.41 4.16 -28.54
CA VAL A 565 10.14 3.88 -27.86
C VAL A 565 9.73 5.01 -26.94
N LYS A 566 8.42 5.13 -26.77
CA LYS A 566 7.80 5.96 -25.76
C LYS A 566 7.42 5.12 -24.55
N LYS A 567 7.40 5.76 -23.38
CA LYS A 567 6.84 5.15 -22.18
C LYS A 567 5.38 4.75 -22.44
N GLY A 568 5.01 3.54 -22.05
CA GLY A 568 3.70 2.94 -22.35
C GLY A 568 3.66 2.09 -23.63
N ASP A 569 4.65 2.18 -24.53
CA ASP A 569 4.72 1.28 -25.70
C ASP A 569 4.82 -0.18 -25.24
N GLU A 570 4.10 -1.08 -25.91
CA GLU A 570 4.26 -2.52 -25.66
C GLU A 570 5.70 -2.94 -26.00
N PHE A 571 6.32 -3.67 -25.07
CA PHE A 571 7.68 -4.19 -25.25
C PHE A 571 7.69 -5.71 -25.44
N GLY A 572 6.76 -6.42 -24.82
CA GLY A 572 6.70 -7.87 -24.93
C GLY A 572 5.66 -8.50 -24.01
N TYR A 573 5.72 -9.81 -23.87
CA TYR A 573 4.79 -10.57 -23.05
C TYR A 573 5.36 -11.90 -22.55
N PHE A 574 4.73 -12.42 -21.50
CA PHE A 574 4.97 -13.76 -20.99
C PHE A 574 3.82 -14.67 -21.42
N SER A 575 4.14 -15.81 -22.05
CA SER A 575 3.16 -16.89 -22.20
C SER A 575 2.96 -17.62 -20.87
N PHE A 576 1.88 -18.40 -20.74
CA PHE A 576 1.36 -18.98 -19.50
C PHE A 576 2.42 -19.34 -18.45
N GLY A 577 2.19 -18.90 -17.21
CA GLY A 577 3.06 -19.05 -16.04
C GLY A 577 3.32 -17.70 -15.36
N GLY A 578 3.61 -17.68 -14.05
CA GLY A 578 3.85 -16.43 -13.32
C GLY A 578 5.15 -15.74 -13.74
N SER A 579 5.18 -14.42 -13.82
CA SER A 579 6.29 -13.69 -14.44
C SER A 579 6.67 -12.44 -13.67
N THR A 580 7.91 -11.97 -13.84
CA THR A 580 8.38 -10.76 -13.16
C THR A 580 9.17 -9.89 -14.11
N VAL A 581 8.91 -8.59 -14.09
CA VAL A 581 9.79 -7.58 -14.67
C VAL A 581 10.52 -6.87 -13.55
N ILE A 582 11.83 -6.66 -13.71
CA ILE A 582 12.63 -5.83 -12.81
C ILE A 582 13.24 -4.69 -13.62
N CYS A 583 13.05 -3.46 -13.17
CA CYS A 583 13.75 -2.29 -13.69
C CYS A 583 14.80 -1.84 -12.66
N VAL A 584 16.06 -1.77 -13.09
CA VAL A 584 17.15 -1.16 -12.32
C VAL A 584 17.50 0.18 -12.97
N PHE A 585 17.31 1.26 -12.23
CA PHE A 585 17.63 2.60 -12.69
C PHE A 585 19.07 2.92 -12.35
N GLN A 586 19.82 3.48 -13.30
CA GLN A 586 21.11 4.08 -13.00
C GLN A 586 20.97 5.09 -11.87
N LYS A 587 21.96 5.12 -10.96
CA LYS A 587 22.00 6.12 -9.90
C LYS A 587 22.08 7.52 -10.53
N THR A 588 20.98 8.24 -10.52
CA THR A 588 20.96 9.64 -10.96
C THR A 588 21.58 10.48 -9.84
N LEU A 589 22.74 11.08 -10.12
CA LEU A 589 23.26 12.18 -9.31
C LEU A 589 22.35 13.39 -9.59
N TYR A 590 21.22 13.50 -8.88
CA TYR A 590 20.54 14.78 -8.78
C TYR A 590 21.51 15.75 -8.11
N SER A 591 22.26 16.50 -8.92
CA SER A 591 22.96 17.68 -8.45
C SER A 591 21.92 18.56 -7.78
N LYS A 592 22.17 18.95 -6.53
CA LYS A 592 21.49 20.05 -5.83
C LYS A 592 21.72 21.38 -6.56
N LYS A 593 21.30 21.47 -7.82
CA LYS A 593 21.35 22.65 -8.67
C LYS A 593 20.04 22.77 -9.41
N GLN A 594 18.99 23.03 -8.65
CA GLN A 594 18.12 24.19 -8.87
C GLN A 594 17.34 24.37 -7.57
N VAL A 595 17.65 25.50 -6.92
CA VAL A 595 17.02 26.01 -5.69
C VAL A 595 15.57 26.37 -5.98
#